data_AF-A0A8J3DDN2-F1
#
_entry.id   AF-A0A8J3DDN2-F1
#
_cell.length_a   1.000
_cell.length_b   1.000
_cell.length_c   1.000
_cell.angle_alpha   90.00
_cell.angle_beta   90.00
_cell.angle_gamma   90.00
#
_symmetry.space_group_name_H-M   'P 1'
#
loop_
_entity.id
_entity.type
_entity.pdbx_description
1 polymer ?
#
loop_
_entity_poly.entity_id
_entity_poly.type
_entity_poly.pdbx_seq_one_letter_code
_entity_poly.pdbx_strand_id
1 'polypeptide(L)'
;MKKKLKSPHFSPLLPTDKTWFNTKDVASMLGRTDQYVRDCYDSGRLPGHRLAAGPVSERTRHVYQFHRDALLMYLLETANYTPEDFEERLAALIRGRSPEEMRTVLARAGMVILPTPPPPRGPRALGTC
;
A
#
# COMPACT_ATOMS: atom_id res chain seq x y z
N MET A 1 -2.97 31.03 -13.16
CA MET A 1 -2.40 30.49 -11.91
C MET A 1 -2.86 29.04 -11.75
N LYS A 2 -1.95 28.06 -11.85
CA LYS A 2 -2.30 26.63 -11.72
C LYS A 2 -2.48 26.29 -10.23
N LYS A 3 -3.68 25.90 -9.82
CA LYS A 3 -3.98 25.46 -8.45
C LYS A 3 -3.10 24.25 -8.13
N LYS A 4 -2.21 24.38 -7.14
CA LYS A 4 -1.56 23.22 -6.52
C LYS A 4 -2.62 22.49 -5.70
N LEU A 5 -3.17 21.41 -6.24
CA LEU A 5 -3.88 20.41 -5.44
C LEU A 5 -2.82 19.62 -4.65
N LYS A 6 -2.43 20.17 -3.49
CA LYS A 6 -1.77 19.41 -2.43
C LYS A 6 -2.87 18.77 -1.61
N SER A 7 -3.34 17.64 -2.06
CA SER A 7 -4.25 16.84 -1.25
C SER A 7 -3.46 15.70 -0.61
N PRO A 8 -3.37 15.63 0.72
CA PRO A 8 -2.76 14.51 1.43
C PRO A 8 -3.74 13.32 1.38
N HIS A 9 -3.75 12.58 0.28
CA HIS A 9 -4.92 11.79 -0.14
C HIS A 9 -5.18 10.44 0.55
N PHE A 10 -4.43 10.04 1.59
CA PHE A 10 -4.81 8.92 2.48
C PHE A 10 -4.33 9.07 3.93
N SER A 11 -3.47 10.04 4.22
CA SER A 11 -3.04 10.35 5.59
C SER A 11 -4.18 10.59 6.60
N PRO A 12 -5.36 11.13 6.23
CA PRO A 12 -6.42 11.32 7.22
C PRO A 12 -7.31 10.09 7.46
N LEU A 13 -7.27 9.04 6.61
CA LEU A 13 -8.17 7.87 6.76
C LEU A 13 -7.56 6.74 7.59
N LEU A 14 -6.23 6.63 7.60
CA LEU A 14 -5.49 5.67 8.42
C LEU A 14 -4.43 6.44 9.22
N PRO A 15 -4.22 6.13 10.52
CA PRO A 15 -3.13 6.72 11.31
C PRO A 15 -1.80 6.64 10.56
N THR A 16 -1.12 7.77 10.40
CA THR A 16 0.11 7.88 9.57
C THR A 16 1.33 7.21 10.20
N ASP A 17 1.28 6.99 11.50
CA ASP A 17 2.32 6.41 12.35
C ASP A 17 2.16 4.90 12.54
N LYS A 18 1.10 4.29 12.00
CA LYS A 18 0.79 2.87 12.19
C LYS A 18 0.80 2.10 10.87
N THR A 19 1.72 1.14 10.78
CA THR A 19 1.87 0.27 9.60
C THR A 19 1.02 -0.99 9.69
N TRP A 20 0.84 -1.52 10.90
CA TRP A 20 0.16 -2.80 11.16
C TRP A 20 -1.09 -2.59 12.00
N PHE A 21 -2.21 -3.15 11.55
CA PHE A 21 -3.51 -3.02 12.18
C PHE A 21 -4.03 -4.38 12.63
N ASN A 22 -4.64 -4.44 13.80
CA ASN A 22 -5.33 -5.65 14.26
C ASN A 22 -6.80 -5.66 13.77
N THR A 23 -7.50 -6.77 13.98
CA THR A 23 -8.91 -6.91 13.58
C THR A 23 -9.81 -5.79 14.10
N LYS A 24 -9.63 -5.36 15.35
CA LYS A 24 -10.47 -4.33 15.99
C LYS A 24 -10.22 -2.95 15.37
N ASP A 25 -8.95 -2.63 15.12
CA ASP A 25 -8.59 -1.38 14.45
C ASP A 25 -9.27 -1.32 13.08
N VAL A 26 -9.16 -2.40 12.30
CA VAL A 26 -9.76 -2.48 10.96
C VAL A 26 -11.29 -2.42 11.02
N ALA A 27 -11.91 -3.14 11.94
CA ALA A 27 -13.35 -3.11 12.14
C ALA A 27 -13.86 -1.69 12.45
N SER A 28 -13.16 -0.97 13.32
CA SER A 28 -13.47 0.42 13.65
C SER A 28 -13.30 1.35 12.45
N MET A 29 -12.25 1.17 11.64
CA MET A 29 -11.99 2.00 10.46
C MET A 29 -13.02 1.77 9.35
N LEU A 30 -13.52 0.53 9.21
CA LEU A 30 -14.52 0.17 8.21
C LEU A 30 -15.97 0.41 8.66
N GLY A 31 -16.20 0.72 9.95
CA GLY A 31 -17.55 0.77 10.52
C GLY A 31 -18.27 -0.58 10.42
N ARG A 32 -17.55 -1.67 10.72
CA ARG A 32 -18.00 -3.07 10.62
C ARG A 32 -17.65 -3.84 11.88
N THR A 33 -18.12 -5.09 11.98
CA THR A 33 -17.83 -5.97 13.12
C THR A 33 -16.47 -6.66 12.96
N ASP A 34 -15.87 -7.08 14.06
CA ASP A 34 -14.66 -7.91 14.03
C ASP A 34 -14.85 -9.19 13.20
N GLN A 35 -16.06 -9.79 13.25
CA GLN A 35 -16.37 -11.00 12.51
C GLN A 35 -16.33 -10.74 11.00
N TYR A 36 -16.93 -9.64 10.54
CA TYR A 36 -16.86 -9.25 9.13
C TYR A 36 -15.42 -9.15 8.62
N VAL A 37 -14.51 -8.59 9.42
CA VAL A 37 -13.09 -8.47 9.05
C VAL A 37 -12.41 -9.84 8.95
N ARG A 38 -12.73 -10.77 9.86
CA ARG A 38 -12.23 -12.16 9.79
C ARG A 38 -12.77 -12.87 8.56
N ASP A 39 -14.07 -12.72 8.27
CA ASP A 39 -14.69 -13.32 7.09
C ASP A 39 -14.04 -12.79 5.80
N CYS A 40 -13.74 -11.48 5.75
CA CYS A 40 -13.02 -10.88 4.61
C CYS A 40 -11.59 -11.41 4.46
N TYR A 41 -10.91 -11.70 5.56
CA TYR A 41 -9.60 -12.35 5.53
C TYR A 41 -9.72 -13.80 5.04
N ASP A 42 -10.62 -14.58 5.62
CA ASP A 42 -10.80 -16.00 5.31
C ASP A 42 -11.29 -16.20 3.85
N SER A 43 -12.06 -15.24 3.31
CA SER A 43 -12.49 -15.23 1.90
C SER A 43 -11.44 -14.68 0.93
N GLY A 44 -10.27 -14.23 1.42
CA GLY A 44 -9.21 -13.63 0.60
C GLY A 44 -9.49 -12.22 0.07
N ARG A 45 -10.57 -11.57 0.50
CA ARG A 45 -10.92 -10.19 0.09
C ARG A 45 -10.03 -9.15 0.76
N LEU A 46 -9.58 -9.44 1.99
CA LEU A 46 -8.68 -8.57 2.74
C LEU A 46 -7.38 -9.31 3.05
N PRO A 47 -6.27 -9.02 2.34
CA PRO A 47 -4.98 -9.65 2.60
C PRO A 47 -4.43 -9.30 3.98
N GLY A 48 -3.80 -10.27 4.65
CA GLY A 48 -3.18 -10.07 5.96
C GLY A 48 -2.37 -11.29 6.41
N HIS A 49 -1.95 -11.26 7.68
CA HIS A 49 -1.26 -12.36 8.35
C HIS A 49 -2.10 -12.89 9.51
N ARG A 50 -2.16 -14.22 9.63
CA ARG A 50 -2.68 -14.93 10.80
C ARG A 50 -1.51 -15.43 11.63
N LEU A 51 -1.39 -14.92 12.84
CA LEU A 51 -0.38 -15.30 13.82
C LEU A 51 -0.99 -16.21 14.87
N ALA A 52 -0.27 -17.26 15.27
CA ALA A 52 -0.59 -18.03 16.46
C ALA A 52 -0.12 -17.25 17.70
N ALA A 53 -1.04 -16.99 18.63
CA ALA A 53 -0.76 -16.38 19.92
C ALA A 53 -1.11 -17.39 21.02
N GLY A 54 -0.10 -17.81 21.78
CA GLY A 54 -0.24 -18.70 22.93
C GLY A 54 0.69 -19.91 22.87
N PRO A 55 0.99 -20.53 24.02
CA PRO A 55 1.75 -21.78 24.07
C PRO A 55 0.96 -22.91 23.37
N VAL A 56 1.69 -23.82 22.71
CA VAL A 56 1.14 -24.95 21.93
C VAL A 56 0.17 -25.84 22.75
N SER A 57 0.23 -25.78 24.07
CA SER A 57 -0.56 -26.58 25.01
C SER A 57 -1.97 -26.04 25.30
N GLU A 58 -2.30 -24.80 24.95
CA GLU A 58 -3.65 -24.24 25.08
C GLU A 58 -4.19 -23.89 23.69
N ARG A 59 -5.52 -24.01 23.50
CA ARG A 59 -6.21 -23.72 22.24
C ARG A 59 -5.62 -22.46 21.60
N THR A 60 -4.86 -22.65 20.52
CA THR A 60 -4.05 -21.59 19.91
C THR A 60 -4.96 -20.43 19.53
N ARG A 61 -4.79 -19.29 20.21
CA ARG A 61 -5.55 -18.09 19.89
C ARG A 61 -4.95 -17.49 18.62
N HIS A 62 -5.77 -17.21 17.62
CA HIS A 62 -5.27 -16.57 16.41
C HIS A 62 -5.42 -15.05 16.50
N VAL A 63 -4.35 -14.35 16.10
CA VAL A 63 -4.32 -12.90 15.97
C VAL A 63 -4.14 -12.57 14.50
N TYR A 64 -4.95 -11.65 13.98
CA TYR A 64 -4.87 -11.21 12.59
C TYR A 64 -4.20 -9.84 12.54
N GLN A 65 -3.25 -9.67 11.61
CA GLN A 65 -2.56 -8.42 11.35
C GLN A 65 -2.68 -8.03 9.88
N PHE A 66 -3.02 -6.78 9.63
CA PHE A 66 -3.26 -6.23 8.30
C PHE A 66 -2.27 -5.10 8.05
N HIS A 67 -1.52 -5.19 6.94
CA HIS A 67 -0.61 -4.12 6.54
C HIS A 67 -1.41 -2.93 6.00
N ARG A 68 -0.93 -1.71 6.23
CA ARG A 68 -1.55 -0.47 5.76
C ARG A 68 -1.90 -0.52 4.27
N ASP A 69 -0.99 -1.01 3.44
CA ASP A 69 -1.21 -1.09 2.00
C ASP A 69 -2.33 -2.05 1.62
N ALA A 70 -2.48 -3.18 2.34
CA ALA A 70 -3.57 -4.12 2.09
C ALA A 70 -4.93 -3.49 2.39
N LEU A 71 -5.02 -2.68 3.44
CA LEU A 71 -6.22 -1.91 3.78
C LEU A 71 -6.51 -0.83 2.73
N LEU A 72 -5.49 -0.12 2.26
CA LEU A 72 -5.66 0.89 1.21
C LEU A 72 -6.16 0.26 -0.09
N MET A 73 -5.61 -0.90 -0.47
CA MET A 73 -6.09 -1.65 -1.64
C MET A 73 -7.54 -2.11 -1.47
N TYR A 74 -7.90 -2.65 -0.30
CA TYR A 74 -9.27 -3.05 0.00
C TYR A 74 -10.25 -1.86 -0.07
N LEU A 75 -9.87 -0.70 0.47
CA LEU A 75 -10.68 0.52 0.40
C LEU A 75 -10.81 1.03 -1.04
N LEU A 76 -9.77 0.90 -1.85
CA LEU A 76 -9.82 1.26 -3.27
C LEU A 76 -10.77 0.38 -4.08
N GLU A 77 -10.76 -0.93 -3.81
CA GLU A 77 -11.63 -1.89 -4.48
C GLU A 77 -13.09 -1.75 -4.07
N THR A 78 -13.35 -1.45 -2.79
CA THR A 78 -14.72 -1.48 -2.23
C THR A 78 -15.42 -0.14 -2.23
N ALA A 79 -14.72 0.95 -2.51
CA ALA A 79 -15.33 2.27 -2.64
C ALA A 79 -15.88 2.51 -4.06
N ASN A 80 -17.03 3.17 -4.14
CA ASN A 80 -17.61 3.64 -5.40
C ASN A 80 -16.86 4.89 -5.90
N TYR A 81 -15.61 4.72 -6.33
CA TYR A 81 -14.83 5.77 -6.99
C TYR A 81 -15.18 5.88 -8.48
N THR A 82 -15.02 7.07 -9.06
CA THR A 82 -14.96 7.19 -10.51
C THR A 82 -13.64 6.57 -11.02
N PRO A 83 -13.54 6.17 -12.30
CA PRO A 83 -12.29 5.66 -12.86
C PRO A 83 -11.10 6.60 -12.64
N GLU A 84 -11.30 7.91 -12.78
CA GLU A 84 -10.26 8.93 -12.61
C GLU A 84 -9.76 9.01 -11.16
N ASP A 85 -10.69 8.98 -10.19
CA ASP A 85 -10.37 8.95 -8.77
C ASP A 85 -9.58 7.68 -8.41
N PHE A 86 -9.96 6.54 -9.00
CA PHE A 86 -9.26 5.27 -8.79
C PHE A 86 -7.82 5.32 -9.32
N GLU A 87 -7.62 5.78 -10.55
CA GLU A 87 -6.30 5.89 -11.18
C GLU A 87 -5.36 6.83 -10.41
N GLU A 88 -5.86 8.02 -10.01
CA GLU A 88 -5.05 8.98 -9.24
C GLU A 88 -4.57 8.38 -7.92
N ARG A 89 -5.45 7.62 -7.25
CA ARG A 89 -5.16 6.98 -5.96
C ARG A 89 -4.20 5.82 -6.10
N LEU A 90 -4.37 4.98 -7.12
CA LEU A 90 -3.43 3.90 -7.44
C LEU A 90 -2.04 4.46 -7.76
N ALA A 91 -1.97 5.54 -8.54
CA ALA A 91 -0.71 6.22 -8.85
C ALA A 91 -0.02 6.77 -7.59
N ALA A 92 -0.79 7.27 -6.61
CA ALA A 92 -0.22 7.73 -5.33
C ALA A 92 0.41 6.59 -4.51
N LEU A 93 -0.21 5.40 -4.47
CA LEU A 93 0.36 4.22 -3.82
C LEU A 93 1.66 3.79 -4.48
N ILE A 94 1.69 3.77 -5.82
CA ILE A 94 2.87 3.39 -6.61
C ILE A 94 4.02 4.39 -6.36
N ARG A 95 3.74 5.69 -6.34
CA ARG A 95 4.77 6.73 -6.08
C ARG A 95 5.39 6.68 -4.69
N GLY A 96 4.70 6.10 -3.71
CA GLY A 96 5.22 5.96 -2.34
C GLY A 96 6.26 4.84 -2.17
N ARG A 97 6.49 4.02 -3.19
CA ARG A 97 7.42 2.89 -3.16
C ARG A 97 8.86 3.33 -3.40
N SER A 98 9.81 2.62 -2.79
CA SER A 98 11.21 2.78 -3.12
C SER A 98 11.51 2.31 -4.55
N PRO A 99 12.59 2.80 -5.19
CA PRO A 99 13.00 2.31 -6.49
C PRO A 99 13.24 0.80 -6.54
N GLU A 100 13.62 0.16 -5.43
CA GLU A 100 13.88 -1.28 -5.35
C GLU A 100 12.59 -2.08 -5.25
N GLU A 101 11.63 -1.60 -4.44
CA GLU A 101 10.30 -2.18 -4.35
C GLU A 101 9.60 -2.12 -5.71
N MET A 102 9.71 -0.98 -6.41
CA MET A 102 9.14 -0.81 -7.74
C MET A 102 9.76 -1.80 -8.74
N ARG A 103 11.08 -2.01 -8.70
CA ARG A 103 11.72 -3.02 -9.55
C ARG A 103 11.17 -4.42 -9.31
N THR A 104 10.96 -4.77 -8.05
CA THR A 104 10.42 -6.08 -7.67
C THR A 104 8.99 -6.26 -8.16
N VAL A 105 8.15 -5.24 -8.03
CA VAL A 105 6.76 -5.26 -8.52
C VAL A 105 6.73 -5.39 -10.04
N LEU A 106 7.51 -4.58 -10.76
CA LEU A 106 7.58 -4.61 -12.23
C LEU A 106 8.10 -5.97 -12.74
N ALA A 107 9.14 -6.52 -12.12
CA ALA A 107 9.66 -7.84 -12.46
C ALA A 107 8.62 -8.95 -12.26
N ARG A 108 7.86 -8.93 -11.15
CA ARG A 108 6.77 -9.89 -10.90
C ARG A 108 5.59 -9.73 -11.86
N ALA A 109 5.33 -8.51 -12.31
CA ALA A 109 4.30 -8.20 -13.30
C ALA A 109 4.73 -8.54 -14.75
N GLY A 110 5.94 -9.07 -14.96
CA GLY A 110 6.47 -9.37 -16.29
C GLY A 110 6.83 -8.12 -17.11
N MET A 111 6.95 -6.96 -16.45
CA MET A 111 7.33 -5.71 -17.11
C MET A 111 8.86 -5.57 -17.16
N VAL A 112 9.40 -5.35 -18.37
CA VAL A 112 10.83 -5.10 -18.57
C VAL A 112 11.15 -3.67 -18.15
N ILE A 113 12.05 -3.55 -17.18
CA ILE A 113 12.57 -2.25 -16.74
C ILE A 113 13.63 -1.81 -17.75
N LEU A 114 13.29 -0.86 -18.62
CA LEU A 114 14.30 -0.20 -19.44
C LEU A 114 15.30 0.48 -18.49
N PRO A 115 16.63 0.29 -18.69
CA PRO A 115 17.61 0.99 -17.89
C PRO A 115 17.37 2.49 -18.02
N THR A 116 17.31 3.20 -16.89
CA THR A 116 17.25 4.66 -16.91
C THR A 116 18.43 5.17 -17.73
N PRO A 117 18.21 6.02 -18.75
CA PRO A 117 19.31 6.56 -19.52
C PRO A 117 20.29 7.25 -18.56
N PRO A 118 21.60 7.09 -18.77
CA PRO A 118 22.58 7.75 -17.92
C PRO A 118 22.31 9.26 -17.94
N PRO A 119 22.60 9.98 -16.85
CA PRO A 119 22.46 11.43 -16.84
C PRO A 119 23.24 12.01 -18.03
N PRO A 120 22.71 13.05 -18.70
CA PRO A 120 23.43 13.69 -19.79
C PRO A 120 24.82 14.05 -19.28
N ARG A 121 25.85 13.58 -19.99
CA ARG A 121 27.23 13.93 -19.64
C ARG A 121 27.28 15.46 -19.65
N GLY A 122 27.56 16.04 -18.48
CA GLY A 122 27.71 17.49 -18.36
C GLY A 122 28.70 18.00 -19.41
N PRO A 123 28.60 19.29 -19.80
CA PRO A 123 29.49 19.86 -20.80
C PRO A 123 30.94 19.52 -20.44
N ARG A 124 31.65 18.85 -21.35
CA ARG A 124 33.09 18.65 -21.21
C ARG A 124 33.69 20.03 -21.02
N ALA A 125 34.30 20.29 -19.87
CA ALA A 125 35.15 21.45 -19.70
C ALA A 125 36.20 21.36 -20.82
N LEU A 126 36.09 22.25 -21.81
CA LEU A 126 37.14 22.48 -22.79
C LEU A 126 38.35 22.89 -21.99
N GLY A 127 39.33 21.98 -21.90
CA GLY A 127 40.64 22.30 -21.33
C GLY A 127 41.18 23.50 -22.08
N THR A 128 41.39 24.59 -21.37
CA THR A 128 42.18 25.72 -21.84
C THR A 128 43.62 25.26 -21.96
N CYS A 129 44.20 25.50 -23.15
CA CYS A 129 45.60 25.30 -23.50
C CYS A 129 46.55 26.03 -22.56
#